data_AF-A0A937WF26-F1
#
_entry.id   AF-A0A937WF26-F1
#
_cell.length_a   1.000
_cell.length_b   1.000
_cell.length_c   1.000
_cell.angle_alpha   90.00
_cell.angle_beta   90.00
_cell.angle_gamma   90.00
#
_symmetry.space_group_name_H-M   'P 1'
#
loop_
_entity.id
_entity.type
_entity.pdbx_description
1 polymer ?
#
loop_
_entity_poly.entity_id
_entity_poly.type
_entity_poly.pdbx_seq_one_letter_code
_entity_poly.pdbx_strand_id
1 'polypeptide(L)'
;MSETVYAKDVTLYDLKTRFHLQLVEDPQFFPEWQNNLPTINDSEKQLLDKLKAGYFNLIEYPPLLENTVQMAVLGPLLYLADFFLAPFHIKSEISVSLSDVDEGITVEGKIDILVLKKKRKGNFLIWVVVIESKRASFSIEVGRVGTAHLLSPAA
;
A
#
# COMPACT_ATOMS: atom_id res chain seq x y z
N MET A 1 30.20 -8.86 11.74
CA MET A 1 29.20 -9.87 11.32
C MET A 1 27.91 -9.10 11.14
N SER A 2 27.27 -9.18 9.97
CA SER A 2 26.02 -8.46 9.73
C SER A 2 24.84 -9.24 10.33
N GLU A 3 23.95 -8.56 11.04
CA GLU A 3 22.71 -9.15 11.56
C GLU A 3 21.64 -9.12 10.46
N THR A 4 21.07 -10.27 10.12
CA THR A 4 19.93 -10.33 9.19
C THR A 4 18.63 -10.34 9.97
N VAL A 5 17.75 -9.39 9.67
CA VAL A 5 16.41 -9.24 10.25
C VAL A 5 15.36 -9.40 9.15
N TYR A 6 14.28 -10.12 9.41
CA TYR A 6 13.17 -10.24 8.45
C TYR A 6 12.15 -9.13 8.68
N ALA A 7 11.71 -8.48 7.60
CA ALA A 7 10.76 -7.36 7.64
C ALA A 7 9.44 -7.70 8.35
N LYS A 8 8.97 -8.96 8.24
CA LYS A 8 7.77 -9.45 8.95
C LYS A 8 7.88 -9.41 10.48
N ASP A 9 9.11 -9.39 10.99
CA ASP A 9 9.43 -9.42 12.42
C ASP A 9 9.85 -8.03 12.94
N VAL A 10 9.90 -7.01 12.06
CA VAL A 10 10.23 -5.63 12.41
C VAL A 10 8.98 -4.88 12.89
N THR A 11 9.04 -4.31 14.08
CA THR A 11 7.95 -3.49 14.65
C THR A 11 8.12 -2.01 14.36
N LEU A 12 7.07 -1.20 14.57
CA LEU A 12 7.19 0.26 14.53
C LEU A 12 8.19 0.80 15.57
N TYR A 13 8.35 0.11 16.70
CA TYR A 13 9.34 0.46 17.71
C TYR A 13 10.75 0.24 17.19
N ASP A 14 11.01 -0.88 16.51
CA ASP A 14 12.29 -1.16 15.85
C ASP A 14 12.60 -0.13 14.76
N LEU A 15 11.61 0.24 13.94
CA LEU A 15 11.76 1.30 12.92
C LEU A 15 12.22 2.63 13.53
N LYS A 16 11.69 3.00 14.70
CA LYS A 16 12.07 4.25 15.39
C LYS A 16 13.44 4.15 16.08
N THR A 17 13.72 3.02 16.72
CA THR A 17 14.86 2.90 17.66
C THR A 17 16.12 2.32 17.03
N ARG A 18 15.97 1.40 16.07
CA ARG A 18 17.07 0.77 15.34
C ARG A 18 17.34 1.48 14.03
N PHE A 19 16.29 1.76 13.25
CA PHE A 19 16.44 2.37 11.92
C PHE A 19 16.29 3.90 11.90
N HIS A 20 16.14 4.51 13.09
CA HIS A 20 16.03 5.95 13.26
C HIS A 20 14.94 6.63 12.41
N LEU A 21 13.91 5.89 12.00
CA LEU A 21 12.79 6.42 11.22
C LEU A 21 11.86 7.24 12.10
N GLN A 22 11.35 8.32 11.53
CA GLN A 22 10.41 9.21 12.20
C GLN A 22 9.01 9.02 11.62
N LEU A 23 8.02 8.92 12.52
CA LEU A 23 6.63 9.01 12.10
C LEU A 23 6.36 10.46 11.71
N VAL A 24 5.90 10.67 10.48
CA VAL A 24 5.49 11.99 10.00
C VAL A 24 3.97 12.05 10.01
N GLU A 25 3.42 12.93 10.85
CA GLU A 25 1.98 13.19 10.95
C GLU A 25 1.56 14.48 10.23
N ASP A 26 2.52 15.23 9.68
CA ASP A 26 2.24 16.45 8.93
C ASP A 26 1.47 16.11 7.63
N PRO A 27 0.21 16.56 7.48
CA PRO A 27 -0.56 16.34 6.26
C PRO A 27 0.10 16.97 5.03
N GLN A 28 0.96 17.97 5.21
CA GLN A 28 1.69 18.64 4.13
C GLN A 28 2.97 17.90 3.72
N PHE A 29 3.31 16.77 4.33
CA PHE A 29 4.51 16.00 3.97
C PHE A 29 4.43 15.40 2.55
N PHE A 30 3.22 15.04 2.11
CA PHE A 30 2.94 14.65 0.73
C PHE A 30 1.80 15.54 0.20
N PRO A 31 2.06 16.78 -0.23
CA PRO A 31 0.97 17.66 -0.67
C PRO A 31 0.32 17.19 -2.00
N GLU A 32 0.97 16.28 -2.72
CA GLU A 32 0.54 15.82 -4.05
C GLU A 32 -0.72 14.94 -4.04
N TRP A 33 -1.07 14.29 -2.92
CA TRP A 33 -2.32 13.53 -2.82
C TRP A 33 -3.52 14.39 -2.44
N GLN A 34 -3.32 15.66 -2.09
CA GLN A 34 -4.40 16.59 -1.71
C GLN A 34 -4.66 17.64 -2.79
N ASN A 35 -3.62 18.04 -3.52
CA ASN A 35 -3.70 19.17 -4.45
C ASN A 35 -3.60 18.71 -5.90
N ASN A 36 -4.31 19.40 -6.80
CA ASN A 36 -4.27 19.17 -8.25
C ASN A 36 -4.58 17.71 -8.68
N LEU A 37 -5.46 17.03 -7.93
CA LEU A 37 -5.91 15.70 -8.32
C LEU A 37 -6.71 15.76 -9.63
N PRO A 38 -6.51 14.80 -10.54
CA PRO A 38 -7.32 14.73 -11.76
C PRO A 38 -8.77 14.46 -11.40
N THR A 39 -9.69 15.13 -12.08
CA THR A 39 -11.12 14.82 -11.98
C THR A 39 -11.41 13.50 -12.68
N ILE A 40 -12.06 12.58 -11.98
CA ILE A 40 -12.54 11.34 -12.57
C ILE A 40 -13.88 11.54 -13.31
N ASN A 41 -14.04 10.87 -14.44
CA ASN A 41 -15.25 10.88 -15.25
C ASN A 41 -16.32 9.93 -14.68
N ASP A 42 -17.54 9.99 -15.24
CA ASP A 42 -18.66 9.22 -14.71
C ASP A 42 -18.52 7.70 -14.91
N SER A 43 -17.84 7.26 -15.97
CA SER A 43 -17.54 5.84 -16.17
C SER A 43 -16.52 5.32 -15.15
N GLU A 44 -15.50 6.12 -14.82
CA GLU A 44 -14.54 5.81 -13.76
C GLU A 44 -15.22 5.73 -12.39
N LYS A 45 -16.12 6.68 -12.08
CA LYS A 45 -16.92 6.64 -10.84
C LYS A 45 -17.76 5.37 -10.74
N GLN A 46 -18.48 5.01 -11.80
CA GLN A 46 -19.31 3.80 -11.82
C GLN A 46 -18.47 2.53 -11.59
N LEU A 47 -17.27 2.47 -12.16
CA LEU A 47 -16.36 1.34 -11.94
C LEU A 47 -15.85 1.31 -10.50
N LEU A 48 -15.49 2.46 -9.94
CA LEU A 48 -15.08 2.58 -8.53
C LEU A 48 -16.21 2.21 -7.56
N ASP A 49 -17.46 2.61 -7.85
CA ASP A 49 -18.63 2.23 -7.06
C ASP A 49 -18.84 0.70 -7.07
N LYS A 50 -18.66 0.06 -8.24
CA LYS A 50 -18.74 -1.40 -8.37
C LYS A 50 -17.61 -2.10 -7.60
N LEU A 51 -16.38 -1.59 -7.67
CA LEU A 51 -15.25 -2.12 -6.90
C LEU A 51 -15.48 -2.00 -5.40
N LYS A 52 -16.00 -0.85 -4.95
CA LYS A 52 -16.37 -0.62 -3.55
C LYS A 52 -17.44 -1.60 -3.08
N ALA A 53 -18.52 -1.78 -3.86
CA ALA A 53 -19.56 -2.76 -3.54
C ALA A 53 -19.02 -4.20 -3.51
N GLY A 54 -18.15 -4.57 -4.45
CA GLY A 54 -17.47 -5.86 -4.47
C GLY A 54 -16.60 -6.09 -3.24
N TYR A 55 -15.82 -5.09 -2.83
CA TYR A 55 -15.02 -5.14 -1.60
C TYR A 55 -15.89 -5.35 -0.36
N PHE A 56 -17.02 -4.61 -0.23
CA PHE A 56 -17.92 -4.78 0.91
C PHE A 56 -18.53 -6.17 0.98
N ASN A 57 -18.99 -6.72 -0.14
CA ASN A 57 -19.49 -8.09 -0.21
C ASN A 57 -18.39 -9.10 0.19
N LEU A 58 -17.17 -8.91 -0.30
CA LEU A 58 -16.03 -9.76 0.05
C LEU A 58 -15.78 -9.79 1.57
N ILE A 59 -15.78 -8.62 2.25
CA ILE A 59 -15.50 -8.58 3.70
C ILE A 59 -16.66 -9.08 4.56
N GLU A 60 -17.88 -9.15 4.01
CA GLU A 60 -19.07 -9.66 4.69
C GLU A 60 -18.99 -11.19 4.94
N TYR A 61 -18.26 -11.93 4.08
CA TYR A 61 -18.13 -13.39 4.17
C TYR A 61 -16.66 -13.83 4.36
N PRO A 62 -16.09 -13.67 5.58
CA PRO A 62 -14.74 -14.14 5.89
C PRO A 62 -14.62 -15.68 5.87
N PRO A 63 -13.43 -16.25 5.62
CA PRO A 63 -12.12 -15.59 5.61
C PRO A 63 -11.71 -15.11 4.21
N LEU A 64 -11.47 -13.80 4.07
CA LEU A 64 -10.86 -13.29 2.86
C LEU A 64 -9.39 -13.70 2.78
N LEU A 65 -9.07 -14.42 1.71
CA LEU A 65 -7.71 -14.71 1.33
C LEU A 65 -7.08 -13.43 0.75
N GLU A 66 -5.85 -13.17 1.13
CA GLU A 66 -5.01 -12.07 0.64
C GLU A 66 -5.03 -11.94 -0.89
N ASN A 67 -4.86 -13.06 -1.60
CA ASN A 67 -4.96 -13.08 -3.06
C ASN A 67 -6.31 -12.60 -3.59
N THR A 68 -7.41 -12.85 -2.88
CA THR A 68 -8.74 -12.37 -3.29
C THR A 68 -8.82 -10.85 -3.24
N VAL A 69 -8.25 -10.22 -2.22
CA VAL A 69 -8.20 -8.76 -2.12
C VAL A 69 -7.26 -8.18 -3.19
N GLN A 70 -6.10 -8.80 -3.41
CA GLN A 70 -5.18 -8.41 -4.47
C GLN A 70 -5.86 -8.45 -5.85
N MET A 71 -6.60 -9.51 -6.16
CA MET A 71 -7.28 -9.69 -7.45
C MET A 71 -8.51 -8.81 -7.61
N ALA A 72 -9.38 -8.73 -6.60
CA ALA A 72 -10.68 -8.09 -6.73
C ALA A 72 -10.66 -6.58 -6.46
N VAL A 73 -9.61 -6.07 -5.80
CA VAL A 73 -9.50 -4.66 -5.42
C VAL A 73 -8.24 -4.03 -6.00
N LEU A 74 -7.07 -4.56 -5.64
CA LEU A 74 -5.81 -3.89 -5.98
C LEU A 74 -5.51 -3.90 -7.47
N GLY A 75 -5.63 -5.05 -8.12
CA GLY A 75 -5.45 -5.18 -9.57
C GLY A 75 -6.29 -4.17 -10.37
N PRO A 76 -7.63 -4.10 -10.13
CA PRO A 76 -8.49 -3.11 -10.77
C PRO A 76 -8.11 -1.66 -10.49
N LEU A 77 -7.72 -1.31 -9.25
CA LEU A 77 -7.27 0.06 -8.94
C LEU A 77 -5.98 0.43 -9.67
N LEU A 78 -5.02 -0.50 -9.73
CA LEU A 78 -3.77 -0.31 -10.47
C LEU A 78 -4.03 -0.18 -11.98
N TYR A 79 -5.02 -0.90 -12.50
CA TYR A 79 -5.46 -0.79 -13.89
C TYR A 79 -6.11 0.56 -14.18
N LEU A 80 -7.02 1.01 -13.32
CA LEU A 80 -7.66 2.32 -13.42
C LEU A 80 -6.68 3.49 -13.33
N ALA A 81 -5.58 3.31 -12.59
CA ALA A 81 -4.52 4.31 -12.46
C ALA A 81 -3.47 4.24 -13.59
N ASP A 82 -3.71 3.45 -14.65
CA ASP A 82 -2.82 3.25 -15.79
C ASP A 82 -1.41 2.74 -15.41
N PHE A 83 -1.24 2.12 -14.23
CA PHE A 83 0.09 1.64 -13.79
C PHE A 83 0.63 0.46 -14.60
N PHE A 84 -0.21 -0.19 -15.39
CA PHE A 84 0.22 -1.21 -16.35
C PHE A 84 0.68 -0.62 -17.69
N LEU A 85 0.53 0.69 -17.90
CA LEU A 85 0.92 1.39 -19.13
C LEU A 85 2.26 2.11 -18.96
N ALA A 86 2.92 2.41 -20.09
CA ALA A 86 4.13 3.22 -20.07
C ALA A 86 3.86 4.62 -19.47
N PRO A 87 4.80 5.21 -18.68
CA PRO A 87 6.18 4.77 -18.43
C PRO A 87 6.35 3.89 -17.18
N PHE A 88 5.26 3.30 -16.69
CA PHE A 88 5.28 2.46 -15.50
C PHE A 88 5.65 1.01 -15.84
N HIS A 89 6.27 0.34 -14.88
CA HIS A 89 6.60 -1.07 -14.92
C HIS A 89 6.22 -1.73 -13.61
N ILE A 90 5.41 -2.77 -13.66
CA ILE A 90 5.01 -3.53 -12.48
C ILE A 90 5.90 -4.76 -12.36
N LYS A 91 6.33 -5.02 -11.13
CA LYS A 91 6.96 -6.26 -10.71
C LYS A 91 6.16 -6.83 -9.54
N SER A 92 5.96 -8.15 -9.51
CA SER A 92 5.31 -8.82 -8.39
C SER A 92 6.29 -9.74 -7.68
N GLU A 93 6.03 -9.99 -6.40
CA GLU A 93 6.77 -10.94 -5.56
C GLU A 93 8.29 -10.69 -5.50
N ILE A 94 8.69 -9.43 -5.31
CA ILE A 94 10.11 -9.05 -5.29
C ILE A 94 10.66 -9.18 -3.88
N SER A 95 11.64 -10.08 -3.71
CA SER A 95 12.49 -10.09 -2.52
C SER A 95 13.40 -8.85 -2.54
N VAL A 96 13.41 -8.12 -1.44
CA VAL A 96 14.25 -6.95 -1.22
C VAL A 96 15.14 -7.16 -0.01
N SER A 97 16.37 -6.67 -0.10
CA SER A 97 17.33 -6.64 0.99
C SER A 97 17.84 -5.20 1.12
N LEU A 98 17.61 -4.60 2.29
CA LEU A 98 18.11 -3.27 2.62
C LEU A 98 19.22 -3.44 3.64
N SER A 99 20.43 -3.01 3.30
CA SER A 99 21.55 -3.08 4.24
C SER A 99 21.91 -1.69 4.71
N ASP A 100 21.91 -1.50 6.03
CA ASP A 100 22.58 -0.38 6.67
C ASP A 100 24.08 -0.70 6.75
N VAL A 101 24.89 0.08 6.03
CA VAL A 101 26.34 -0.15 5.93
C VAL A 101 27.04 0.26 7.22
N ASP A 102 26.48 1.22 7.97
CA ASP A 102 27.07 1.77 9.17
C ASP A 102 26.73 0.92 10.40
N GLU A 103 25.50 0.40 10.48
CA GLU A 103 25.05 -0.44 11.59
C GLU A 103 25.27 -1.95 11.36
N GLY A 104 25.59 -2.35 10.13
CA GLY A 104 25.79 -3.76 9.77
C GLY A 104 24.52 -4.60 9.87
N ILE A 105 23.34 -3.98 9.73
CA ILE A 105 22.04 -4.66 9.76
C ILE A 105 21.53 -4.81 8.34
N THR A 106 21.09 -6.02 7.98
CA THR A 106 20.41 -6.30 6.72
C THR A 106 18.96 -6.67 6.98
N VAL A 107 18.02 -5.89 6.45
CA VAL A 107 16.59 -6.19 6.49
C VAL A 107 16.17 -6.88 5.20
N GLU A 108 15.63 -8.09 5.31
CA GLU A 108 15.10 -8.86 4.19
C GLU A 108 13.57 -8.89 4.23
N GLY A 109 12.94 -8.55 3.11
CA GLY A 109 11.48 -8.53 2.97
C GLY A 109 11.02 -8.97 1.59
N LYS A 110 9.71 -9.17 1.46
CA LYS A 110 9.05 -9.42 0.17
C LYS A 110 8.06 -8.30 -0.10
N ILE A 111 8.08 -7.78 -1.33
CA ILE A 111 7.10 -6.81 -1.82
C ILE A 111 6.16 -7.55 -2.79
N ASP A 112 4.87 -7.54 -2.50
CA ASP A 112 3.87 -8.23 -3.33
C ASP A 112 3.73 -7.57 -4.71
N ILE A 113 3.66 -6.23 -4.75
CA ILE A 113 3.57 -5.45 -5.98
C ILE A 113 4.48 -4.23 -5.85
N LEU A 114 5.35 -4.03 -6.83
CA LEU A 114 6.25 -2.89 -6.95
C LEU A 114 5.99 -2.18 -8.29
N VAL A 115 5.55 -0.93 -8.23
CA VAL A 115 5.34 -0.07 -9.40
C VAL A 115 6.56 0.84 -9.58
N LEU A 116 7.19 0.79 -10.75
CA LEU A 116 8.39 1.58 -11.05
C LEU A 116 8.10 2.59 -12.16
N LYS A 117 8.37 3.87 -11.91
CA LYS A 117 8.27 4.91 -12.93
C LYS A 117 9.66 5.18 -13.53
N LYS A 118 9.84 4.83 -14.80
CA LYS A 118 11.09 5.11 -15.51
C LYS A 118 11.10 6.56 -16.02
N LYS A 119 12.04 7.39 -15.57
CA LYS A 119 12.33 8.66 -16.26
C LYS A 119 13.33 8.42 -17.41
N ARG A 120 13.31 9.28 -18.43
CA ARG A 120 14.40 9.32 -19.43
C ARG A 120 15.70 9.76 -18.75
N LYS A 121 16.82 9.15 -19.16
CA LYS A 121 18.18 9.18 -18.57
C LYS A 121 18.33 8.47 -17.21
N GLY A 122 18.28 7.14 -17.22
CA GLY A 122 18.90 6.25 -16.21
C GLY A 122 18.36 6.28 -14.78
N ASN A 123 17.60 7.31 -14.38
CA ASN A 123 17.14 7.51 -13.02
C ASN A 123 15.68 7.06 -12.90
N PHE A 124 15.39 6.18 -11.95
CA PHE A 124 14.03 5.82 -11.55
C PHE A 124 13.56 6.80 -10.47
N LEU A 125 12.37 7.36 -10.62
CA LEU A 125 11.62 7.85 -9.46
C LEU A 125 10.90 6.63 -8.91
N ILE A 126 11.35 6.16 -7.75
CA ILE A 126 10.73 5.02 -7.09
C ILE A 126 9.43 5.53 -6.47
N TRP A 127 8.29 5.04 -6.97
CA TRP A 127 7.02 5.15 -6.26
C TRP A 127 6.73 3.77 -5.67
N VAL A 128 7.14 3.55 -4.42
CA VAL A 128 6.82 2.28 -3.76
C VAL A 128 5.38 2.36 -3.27
N VAL A 129 4.45 1.85 -4.08
CA VAL A 129 3.12 1.49 -3.56
C VAL A 129 3.27 0.06 -3.01
N VAL A 130 3.71 -0.07 -1.75
CA VAL A 130 3.63 -1.37 -1.05
C VAL A 130 2.20 -1.54 -0.62
N ILE A 131 1.48 -2.48 -1.25
CA ILE A 131 0.19 -2.90 -0.74
C ILE A 131 0.34 -4.28 -0.15
N GLU A 132 0.67 -4.33 1.13
CA GLU A 132 0.67 -5.57 1.89
C GLU A 132 -0.78 -5.89 2.27
N SER A 133 -1.37 -6.84 1.57
CA SER A 133 -2.76 -7.26 1.80
C SER A 133 -2.80 -8.28 2.94
N LYS A 134 -2.53 -7.85 4.18
CA LYS A 134 -2.81 -8.74 5.32
C LYS A 134 -4.29 -9.05 5.39
N ARG A 135 -4.64 -10.28 5.81
CA ARG A 135 -6.01 -10.79 5.95
C ARG A 135 -6.96 -9.68 6.40
N ALA A 136 -8.07 -9.48 5.67
CA ALA A 136 -9.03 -8.42 5.96
C ALA A 136 -9.58 -8.50 7.41
N SER A 137 -9.60 -9.69 8.00
CA SER A 137 -9.96 -9.93 9.40
C SER A 137 -9.08 -9.22 10.43
N PHE A 138 -7.88 -8.75 10.05
CA PHE A 138 -6.97 -8.00 10.94
C PHE A 138 -6.91 -6.50 10.63
N SER A 139 -7.39 -6.05 9.47
CA SER A 139 -7.08 -4.70 8.97
C SER A 139 -8.13 -3.63 9.34
N ILE A 140 -9.38 -4.01 9.61
CA ILE A 140 -10.42 -3.03 9.98
C ILE A 140 -10.29 -2.57 11.44
N GLU A 141 -9.88 -3.44 12.37
CA GLU A 141 -9.73 -3.05 13.79
C GLU A 141 -8.44 -2.25 14.06
N VAL A 142 -7.36 -2.53 13.33
CA VAL A 142 -6.07 -1.82 13.49
C VAL A 142 -6.09 -0.45 12.79
N GLY A 143 -6.89 -0.26 11.74
CA GLY A 143 -7.09 1.04 11.07
C GLY A 143 -8.18 1.94 11.67
N ARG A 144 -8.84 1.52 12.75
CA ARG A 144 -10.03 2.20 13.31
C ARG A 144 -9.80 3.08 14.53
N VAL A 145 -8.55 3.41 14.89
CA VAL A 145 -8.29 4.49 15.84
C VAL A 145 -8.31 5.81 15.08
N GLY A 146 -9.50 6.36 14.82
CA GLY A 146 -9.62 7.71 14.24
C GLY A 146 -10.95 8.13 13.61
N THR A 147 -11.91 7.24 13.37
CA THR A 147 -13.20 7.63 12.76
C THR A 147 -14.39 6.93 13.42
N ALA A 148 -14.56 7.20 14.72
CA ALA A 148 -15.84 7.03 15.38
C ALA A 148 -16.69 8.28 15.12
N HIS A 149 -17.77 8.09 14.34
CA HIS A 149 -19.08 8.76 14.39
C HIS A 149 -19.63 9.00 12.98
N LEU A 150 -20.51 8.09 12.54
CA LEU A 150 -21.86 8.38 12.03
C LEU A 150 -22.44 7.09 11.43
N LEU A 151 -22.92 6.20 12.30
CA LEU A 151 -24.04 5.33 11.98
C LEU A 151 -25.24 5.90 12.73
N SER A 152 -26.26 6.33 12.00
CA SER A 152 -27.60 6.55 12.55
C SER A 152 -28.44 5.32 12.23
N PRO A 153 -29.26 4.81 13.17
CA PRO A 153 -30.15 3.70 12.90
C PRO A 153 -31.29 4.12 11.97
N ALA A 154 -31.81 3.12 11.27
CA ALA A 154 -32.97 3.20 10.40
C ALA A 154 -34.23 3.72 11.12
N ALA A 155 -35.03 4.46 10.36
CA ALA A 155 -36.48 4.39 10.35
C ALA A 155 -36.94 4.37 8.90
#